data_AF-A0A497E2F4-F1
#
_entry.id   AF-A0A497E2F4-F1
#
_cell.length_a   1.000
_cell.length_b   1.000
_cell.length_c   1.000
_cell.angle_alpha   90.00
_cell.angle_beta   90.00
_cell.angle_gamma   90.00
#
_symmetry.space_group_name_H-M   'P 1'
#
loop_
_entity.id
_entity.type
_entity.pdbx_description
1 polymer ?
#
loop_
_entity_poly.entity_id
_entity_poly.type
_entity_poly.pdbx_seq_one_letter_code
_entity_poly.pdbx_strand_id
1 'polypeptide(L)'
;MEVKVKIRGKKLAVSSEDVEKVAEGLSPEGIRKHYIVVNGRRFPPKQLLEGILKMKGVKMDRLLFTTKDAYYLFTRLGFPSGRLEELDKKKRGLLALEELKGVIAVGGNAVVDSEKYYE
;
A
#
# COMPACT_ATOMS: atom_id res chain seq x y z
N MET A 1 5.35 15.26 -10.40
CA MET A 1 5.30 14.30 -11.53
C MET A 1 3.87 14.26 -12.08
N GLU A 2 3.66 14.11 -13.39
CA GLU A 2 2.33 14.06 -14.00
C GLU A 2 2.14 12.77 -14.80
N VAL A 3 0.98 12.13 -14.66
CA VAL A 3 0.59 10.95 -15.43
C VAL A 3 -0.75 11.20 -16.11
N LYS A 4 -0.81 10.95 -17.42
CA LYS A 4 -2.03 10.99 -18.23
C LYS A 4 -2.64 9.58 -18.30
N VAL A 5 -3.88 9.44 -17.83
CA VAL A 5 -4.64 8.19 -17.89
C VAL A 5 -5.98 8.38 -18.58
N LYS A 6 -6.52 7.31 -19.15
CA LYS A 6 -7.86 7.29 -19.74
C LYS A 6 -8.76 6.44 -18.86
N ILE A 7 -9.71 7.07 -18.18
CA ILE A 7 -10.69 6.39 -17.32
C ILE A 7 -12.05 6.49 -18.01
N ARG A 8 -12.61 5.34 -18.44
CA ARG A 8 -13.94 5.26 -19.11
C ARG A 8 -14.12 6.27 -20.24
N GLY A 9 -13.11 6.41 -21.10
CA GLY A 9 -13.17 7.34 -22.23
C GLY A 9 -12.70 8.76 -21.93
N LYS A 10 -12.68 9.18 -20.66
CA LYS A 10 -12.20 10.51 -20.25
C LYS A 10 -10.69 10.51 -20.04
N LYS A 11 -9.99 11.43 -20.70
CA LYS A 11 -8.56 11.67 -20.47
C LYS A 11 -8.43 12.50 -19.19
N LEU A 12 -7.67 12.00 -18.23
CA LEU A 12 -7.39 12.63 -16.95
C LEU A 12 -5.88 12.79 -16.82
N ALA A 13 -5.42 14.04 -16.68
CA ALA A 13 -4.06 14.32 -16.24
C ALA A 13 -4.08 14.42 -14.72
N VAL A 14 -3.26 13.63 -14.04
CA VAL A 14 -3.14 13.61 -12.58
C VAL A 14 -1.70 13.90 -12.22
N SER A 15 -1.47 14.91 -11.38
CA SER A 15 -0.16 15.21 -10.82
C SER A 15 0.00 14.67 -9.40
N SER A 16 1.23 14.54 -8.92
CA SER A 16 1.51 14.21 -7.51
C SER A 16 0.89 15.24 -6.55
N GLU A 17 0.99 16.53 -6.89
CA GLU A 17 0.42 17.65 -6.13
C GLU A 17 -1.11 17.56 -6.02
N ASP A 18 -1.78 17.12 -7.09
CA ASP A 18 -3.22 16.88 -7.09
C ASP A 18 -3.59 15.80 -6.05
N VAL A 19 -2.79 14.74 -5.95
CA VAL A 19 -3.03 13.65 -5.01
C VAL A 19 -2.84 14.13 -3.57
N GLU A 20 -1.79 14.91 -3.31
CA GLU A 20 -1.49 15.45 -1.98
C GLU A 20 -2.58 16.39 -1.49
N LYS A 21 -3.02 17.34 -2.32
CA LYS A 21 -4.14 18.25 -2.00
C LYS A 21 -5.44 17.50 -1.69
N VAL A 22 -5.74 16.47 -2.48
CA VAL A 22 -6.91 15.62 -2.24
C VAL A 22 -6.76 14.84 -0.93
N ALA A 23 -5.56 14.33 -0.63
CA ALA A 23 -5.32 13.58 0.60
C ALA A 23 -5.40 14.46 1.87
N GLU A 24 -5.05 15.74 1.79
CA GLU A 24 -5.21 16.70 2.90
C GLU A 24 -6.67 16.90 3.30
N GLY A 25 -7.57 16.99 2.31
CA GLY A 25 -9.01 17.15 2.54
C GLY A 25 -9.76 15.86 2.85
N LEU A 26 -9.10 14.69 2.79
CA LEU A 26 -9.74 13.39 2.98
C LEU A 26 -9.34 12.74 4.30
N SER A 27 -10.35 12.19 4.99
CA SER A 27 -10.14 11.26 6.10
C SER A 27 -10.00 9.83 5.54
N PRO A 28 -8.90 9.11 5.82
CA PRO A 28 -8.72 7.75 5.34
C PRO A 28 -9.88 6.82 5.72
N GLU A 29 -10.50 6.20 4.72
CA GLU A 29 -11.49 5.14 4.92
C GLU A 29 -10.81 3.83 5.36
N GLY A 30 -11.59 2.92 5.95
CA GLY A 30 -11.13 1.60 6.35
C GLY A 30 -10.49 0.82 5.18
N ILE A 31 -9.24 0.42 5.36
CA ILE A 31 -8.46 -0.27 4.33
C ILE A 31 -8.80 -1.76 4.38
N ARG A 32 -9.21 -2.33 3.23
CA ARG A 32 -9.54 -3.77 3.14
C ARG A 32 -8.35 -4.64 2.70
N LYS A 33 -7.66 -4.25 1.63
CA LYS A 33 -6.59 -5.07 1.03
C LYS A 33 -5.40 -4.23 0.57
N HIS A 34 -5.65 -3.26 -0.30
CA HIS A 34 -4.61 -2.42 -0.91
C HIS A 34 -4.67 -1.00 -0.35
N TYR A 35 -3.52 -0.38 -0.18
CA TYR A 35 -3.40 1.02 0.23
C TYR A 35 -2.30 1.75 -0.53
N ILE A 36 -2.46 3.07 -0.59
CA ILE A 36 -1.47 4.04 -1.04
C ILE A 36 -1.09 4.93 0.15
N VAL A 37 0.19 5.22 0.31
CA VAL A 37 0.69 6.14 1.33
C VAL A 37 0.81 7.53 0.74
N VAL A 38 0.13 8.50 1.34
CA VAL A 38 0.24 9.93 1.00
C VAL A 38 0.40 10.69 2.31
N ASN A 39 1.45 11.51 2.42
CA ASN A 39 1.76 12.28 3.64
C ASN A 39 1.79 11.43 4.92
N GLY A 40 2.37 10.22 4.85
CA GLY A 40 2.45 9.27 5.96
C GLY A 40 1.14 8.55 6.33
N ARG A 41 0.03 8.91 5.70
CA ARG A 41 -1.29 8.30 5.93
C ARG A 41 -1.61 7.29 4.84
N ARG A 42 -2.28 6.20 5.21
CA ARG A 42 -2.66 5.13 4.28
C ARG A 42 -4.08 5.32 3.81
N PHE A 43 -4.30 5.35 2.50
CA PHE A 43 -5.62 5.52 1.90
C PHE A 43 -5.97 4.34 0.99
N PRO A 44 -7.24 3.93 0.93
CA PRO A 44 -7.74 3.07 -0.13
C PRO A 44 -7.53 3.73 -1.51
N PRO A 45 -6.98 3.01 -2.51
CA PRO A 45 -6.74 3.58 -3.84
C PRO A 45 -8.02 4.16 -4.48
N LYS A 46 -9.16 3.47 -4.31
CA LYS A 46 -10.44 3.95 -4.84
C LYS A 46 -10.90 5.28 -4.23
N GLN A 47 -10.62 5.50 -2.95
CA GLN A 47 -11.00 6.74 -2.26
C GLN A 47 -10.21 7.93 -2.83
N LEU A 48 -8.89 7.79 -2.96
CA LEU A 48 -8.05 8.85 -3.55
C LEU A 48 -8.48 9.17 -4.99
N LEU A 49 -8.75 8.14 -5.80
CA LEU A 49 -9.18 8.36 -7.18
C LEU A 49 -10.52 9.09 -7.25
N GLU A 50 -11.46 8.76 -6.37
CA GLU A 50 -12.73 9.48 -6.27
C GLU A 50 -12.51 10.96 -5.90
N GLY A 51 -11.63 11.25 -4.94
CA GLY A 51 -11.29 12.61 -4.55
C GLY A 51 -10.69 13.42 -5.69
N ILE A 52 -9.79 12.82 -6.48
CA ILE A 52 -9.20 13.45 -7.67
C ILE A 52 -10.25 13.71 -8.75
N LEU A 53 -11.15 12.77 -8.98
CA LEU A 53 -12.24 12.94 -9.94
C LEU A 53 -13.17 14.07 -9.52
N LYS A 54 -13.53 14.14 -8.22
CA LYS A 54 -14.33 15.24 -7.65
C LYS A 54 -13.61 16.59 -7.79
N MET A 55 -12.33 16.66 -7.45
CA MET A 55 -11.52 17.88 -7.57
C MET A 55 -11.44 18.37 -9.02
N LYS A 56 -11.35 17.46 -10.00
CA LYS A 56 -11.32 17.79 -11.43
C LYS A 56 -12.70 17.99 -12.06
N GLY A 57 -13.76 18.07 -11.25
CA GLY A 57 -15.13 18.28 -11.72
C GLY A 57 -15.73 17.10 -12.49
N VAL A 58 -15.10 15.93 -12.44
CA VAL A 58 -15.58 14.71 -13.11
C VAL A 58 -16.50 13.96 -12.17
N LYS A 59 -17.82 14.13 -12.34
CA LYS A 59 -18.80 13.27 -11.67
C LYS A 59 -18.70 11.85 -12.25
N MET A 60 -18.15 10.93 -11.48
CA MET A 60 -18.00 9.53 -11.84
C MET A 60 -18.17 8.67 -10.60
N ASP A 61 -19.01 7.65 -10.71
CA ASP A 61 -19.31 6.72 -9.62
C ASP A 61 -18.15 5.74 -9.37
N ARG A 62 -17.99 5.29 -8.11
CA ARG A 62 -16.99 4.27 -7.69
C ARG A 62 -17.14 2.93 -8.42
N LEU A 63 -18.31 2.66 -9.01
CA LEU A 63 -18.58 1.49 -9.86
C LEU A 63 -17.91 1.59 -11.23
N LEU A 64 -17.58 2.81 -11.69
CA LEU A 64 -17.05 3.04 -13.03
C LEU A 64 -15.53 2.84 -13.12
N PHE A 65 -14.81 2.75 -12.00
CA PHE A 65 -13.38 2.48 -11.98
C PHE A 65 -13.01 1.32 -11.06
N THR A 66 -11.96 0.59 -11.41
CA THR A 66 -11.51 -0.57 -10.63
C THR A 66 -10.47 -0.15 -9.58
N THR A 67 -10.34 -0.95 -8.52
CA THR A 67 -9.27 -0.74 -7.53
C THR A 67 -7.89 -0.90 -8.16
N LYS A 68 -7.78 -1.78 -9.17
CA LYS A 68 -6.54 -2.02 -9.91
C LYS A 68 -6.10 -0.79 -10.70
N ASP A 69 -7.03 -0.13 -11.39
CA ASP A 69 -6.75 1.10 -12.15
C ASP A 69 -6.25 2.21 -11.23
N ALA A 70 -6.95 2.41 -10.10
CA ALA A 70 -6.57 3.39 -9.10
C ALA A 70 -5.19 3.07 -8.51
N TYR A 71 -4.97 1.82 -8.10
CA TYR A 71 -3.69 1.37 -7.54
C TYR A 71 -2.54 1.63 -8.52
N TYR A 72 -2.70 1.21 -9.78
CA TYR A 72 -1.67 1.37 -10.81
C TYR A 72 -1.37 2.84 -11.14
N LEU A 73 -2.40 3.69 -11.16
CA LEU A 73 -2.25 5.13 -11.34
C LEU A 73 -1.32 5.72 -10.26
N PHE A 74 -1.59 5.43 -8.99
CA PHE A 74 -0.82 6.00 -7.88
C PHE A 74 0.59 5.42 -7.80
N THR A 75 0.77 4.12 -8.07
CA THR A 75 2.11 3.54 -8.15
C THR A 75 2.92 4.15 -9.29
N ARG A 76 2.27 4.45 -10.43
CA ARG A 76 2.94 5.10 -11.57
C ARG A 76 3.30 6.57 -11.29
N LEU A 77 2.58 7.22 -10.39
CA LEU A 77 2.91 8.55 -9.87
C LEU A 77 4.02 8.53 -8.81
N GLY A 78 4.51 7.35 -8.42
CA GLY A 78 5.61 7.18 -7.47
C GLY A 78 5.18 7.08 -6.00
N PHE A 79 3.88 6.97 -5.70
CA PHE A 79 3.43 6.85 -4.32
C PHE A 79 3.72 5.45 -3.77
N PRO A 80 4.20 5.35 -2.51
CA PRO A 80 4.37 4.06 -1.86
C PRO A 80 3.03 3.33 -1.75
N SER A 81 3.02 2.06 -2.10
CA SER A 81 1.83 1.23 -2.11
C SER A 81 2.10 -0.10 -1.42
N GLY A 82 1.06 -0.70 -0.83
CA GLY A 82 1.21 -2.03 -0.25
C GLY A 82 -0.11 -2.75 -0.05
N ARG A 83 0.00 -3.97 0.48
CA ARG A 83 -1.12 -4.81 0.87
C ARG A 83 -1.12 -5.03 2.38
N LEU A 84 -2.30 -5.07 3.00
CA LEU A 84 -2.45 -5.36 4.42
C LEU A 84 -1.94 -6.77 4.77
N GLU A 85 -2.23 -7.76 3.92
CA GLU A 85 -1.77 -9.14 4.13
C GLU A 85 -0.23 -9.24 4.23
N GLU A 86 0.50 -8.40 3.50
CA GLU A 86 1.97 -8.38 3.56
C GLU A 86 2.49 -7.74 4.86
N LEU A 87 1.77 -6.76 5.39
CA LEU A 87 2.09 -6.17 6.70
C LEU A 87 1.86 -7.18 7.82
N ASP A 88 0.75 -7.93 7.76
CA ASP A 88 0.43 -8.94 8.77
C ASP A 88 1.44 -10.09 8.76
N LYS A 89 1.86 -10.55 7.57
CA LYS A 89 2.94 -11.56 7.44
C LYS A 89 4.26 -11.06 8.01
N LYS A 90 4.66 -9.81 7.71
CA LYS A 90 5.87 -9.21 8.29
C LYS A 90 5.81 -9.13 9.81
N LYS A 91 4.66 -8.72 10.37
CA LYS A 91 4.47 -8.68 11.83
C LYS A 91 4.60 -10.05 12.47
N ARG A 92 3.94 -11.07 11.90
CA ARG A 92 4.05 -12.45 12.39
C ARG A 92 5.47 -12.99 12.31
N GLY A 93 6.18 -12.72 11.21
CA GLY A 93 7.59 -13.08 11.07
C GLY A 93 8.49 -12.38 12.10
N LEU A 94 8.24 -11.10 12.38
CA LEU A 94 8.98 -10.35 13.39
C LEU A 94 8.75 -10.93 14.80
N LEU A 95 7.49 -11.22 15.15
CA LEU A 95 7.12 -11.84 16.42
C LEU A 95 7.79 -13.22 16.58
N ALA A 96 7.76 -14.05 15.54
CA ALA A 96 8.43 -15.35 15.55
C ALA A 96 9.95 -15.23 15.76
N LEU A 97 10.59 -14.19 15.21
CA LEU A 97 12.01 -13.92 15.45
C LEU A 97 12.27 -13.43 16.88
N GLU A 98 11.37 -12.64 17.48
CA GLU A 98 11.47 -12.24 18.89
C GLU A 98 11.33 -13.45 19.82
N GLU A 99 10.38 -14.34 19.55
CA GLU A 99 10.22 -15.61 20.27
C GLU A 99 11.47 -16.49 20.13
N LEU A 100 12.00 -16.64 18.92
CA LEU A 100 13.24 -17.37 18.65
C LEU A 100 14.45 -16.76 19.36
N LYS A 101 14.59 -15.42 19.41
CA LYS A 101 15.66 -14.77 20.19
C LYS A 101 15.59 -15.10 21.67
N GLY A 102 14.37 -15.18 22.23
CA GLY A 102 14.14 -15.63 23.60
C GLY A 102 14.60 -17.08 23.83
N VAL A 103 14.36 -17.97 22.86
CA VAL A 103 14.81 -19.37 22.90
C VAL A 103 16.34 -19.49 22.73
N ILE A 104 16.93 -18.71 21.82
CA ILE A 104 18.39 -18.70 21.59
C ILE A 104 19.14 -18.18 22.83
N ALA A 105 18.57 -17.22 23.58
CA ALA A 105 19.13 -16.75 24.85
C ALA A 105 19.15 -17.84 25.95
N VAL A 106 18.31 -18.86 25.84
CA VAL A 106 18.27 -20.03 26.75
C VAL A 106 19.28 -21.12 26.34
N GLY A 107 20.08 -20.89 25.28
CA GLY A 107 21.28 -21.69 25.00
C GLY A 107 21.04 -22.89 24.08
N GLY A 108 20.66 -22.62 22.83
CA GLY A 108 20.66 -23.64 21.78
C GLY A 108 20.89 -23.01 20.41
N ASN A 109 22.13 -23.11 19.90
CA ASN A 109 22.46 -22.62 18.56
C ASN A 109 22.28 -23.76 17.54
N ALA A 110 21.07 -23.85 16.97
CA ALA A 110 20.68 -24.90 16.03
C ALA A 110 21.51 -24.93 14.73
N VAL A 111 22.26 -23.86 14.42
CA VAL A 111 23.16 -23.81 13.25
C VAL A 111 24.46 -24.58 13.50
N VAL A 112 24.95 -24.63 14.75
CA VAL A 112 26.19 -25.35 15.10
C VAL A 112 25.94 -26.84 15.28
N ASP A 113 24.73 -27.23 15.71
CA ASP A 113 24.37 -28.65 15.87
C ASP A 113 24.19 -29.37 14.53
N SER A 114 23.90 -28.66 13.44
CA SER A 114 23.79 -29.29 12.11
C SER A 114 25.12 -29.75 11.51
N GLU A 115 26.26 -29.16 11.91
CA GLU A 115 27.59 -29.60 11.45
C GLU A 115 28.02 -30.91 12.09
N LYS A 116 27.42 -31.31 13.22
CA LYS A 116 27.75 -32.54 13.97
C LYS A 116 27.17 -33.83 13.38
N TYR A 117 26.31 -33.73 12.37
CA TYR A 117 25.64 -34.89 11.74
C TYR A 117 26.32 -35.38 10.46
N TYR A 118 27.42 -34.75 10.04
CA TYR A 118 28.16 -35.09 8.82
C TYR A 118 29.65 -35.39 9.05
N GLU A 119 30.03 -35.86 10.24
CA GLU A 119 31.33 -36.50 10.51
C GLU A 119 31.19 -38.02 10.66
#